data_AF-A0A7S3PS82-F1
#
_entry.id   AF-A0A7S3PS82-F1
#
_cell.length_a   1.000
_cell.length_b   1.000
_cell.length_c   1.000
_cell.angle_alpha   90.00
_cell.angle_beta   90.00
_cell.angle_gamma   90.00
#
_symmetry.space_group_name_H-M   'P 1'
#
loop_
_entity.id
_entity.type
_entity.pdbx_description
1 polymer ?
#
loop_
_entity_poly.entity_id
_entity_poly.type
_entity_poly.pdbx_seq_one_letter_code
_entity_poly.pdbx_strand_id
1 'polypeptide(L)'
;NGQCTRSEYNEYLGELGDIICEHDNLLRHSHFVFIPGPNDPGGSGILPRAPIPSCFSKHLSDKILAVNADARITFTTNPTRIMFYSQTLVFFRENLLQKMLQHSVISPDEDSETDLTEQLVRTIIEQSHLCPYPTRNLFSTYDSALRLYPLPHKVILADKCREFLHDYADCGVVNPGSFEEDFGFIVYRPATQETEFSKVYNE
;
A
#
# COMPACT_ATOMS: atom_id res chain seq x y z
N ASN A 1 -11.85 13.82 13.58
CA ASN A 1 -10.43 13.88 14.04
C ASN A 1 -10.20 12.95 15.24
N GLY A 2 -10.61 11.68 15.15
CA GLY A 2 -10.36 10.70 16.20
C GLY A 2 -9.02 10.01 15.93
N GLN A 3 -7.98 10.36 16.68
CA GLN A 3 -6.78 9.52 16.71
C GLN A 3 -7.12 8.29 17.54
N CYS A 4 -7.06 7.11 16.91
CA CYS A 4 -7.18 5.83 17.58
C CYS A 4 -6.18 5.80 18.75
N THR A 5 -6.67 5.54 19.96
CA THR A 5 -5.81 5.42 21.12
C THR A 5 -4.91 4.19 20.99
N ARG A 6 -3.80 4.18 21.71
CA ARG A 6 -2.92 3.00 21.72
C ARG A 6 -3.66 1.72 22.13
N SER A 7 -4.64 1.84 23.03
CA SER A 7 -5.43 0.69 23.49
C SER A 7 -6.29 0.14 22.36
N GLU A 8 -7.06 1.02 21.70
CA GLU A 8 -7.93 0.65 20.58
C GLU A 8 -7.14 0.02 19.43
N TYR A 9 -5.97 0.56 19.08
CA TYR A 9 -5.16 0.00 17.99
C TYR A 9 -4.68 -1.43 18.30
N ASN A 10 -4.28 -1.67 19.55
CA ASN A 10 -3.87 -3.00 20.00
C ASN A 10 -5.05 -3.98 20.06
N GLU A 11 -6.24 -3.49 20.42
CA GLU A 11 -7.48 -4.27 20.42
C GLU A 11 -7.85 -4.70 19.00
N TYR A 12 -7.89 -3.77 18.03
CA TYR A 12 -8.20 -4.10 16.63
C TYR A 12 -7.16 -5.02 15.99
N LEU A 13 -5.87 -4.84 16.28
CA LEU A 13 -4.85 -5.80 15.84
C LEU A 13 -5.01 -7.16 16.52
N GLY A 14 -5.48 -7.19 17.76
CA GLY A 14 -5.79 -8.42 18.50
C GLY A 14 -6.93 -9.19 17.84
N GLU A 15 -8.02 -8.49 17.48
CA GLU A 15 -9.18 -9.04 16.76
C GLU A 15 -8.80 -9.55 15.37
N LEU A 16 -7.99 -8.78 14.62
CA LEU A 16 -7.44 -9.25 13.35
C LEU A 16 -6.62 -10.55 13.54
N GLY A 17 -5.88 -10.64 14.64
CA GLY A 17 -5.15 -11.85 15.01
C GLY A 17 -6.06 -13.05 15.26
N ASP A 18 -7.19 -12.85 15.94
CA ASP A 18 -8.19 -13.91 16.13
C ASP A 18 -8.72 -14.41 14.79
N ILE A 19 -9.15 -13.50 13.92
CA ILE A 19 -9.68 -13.83 12.59
C ILE A 19 -8.66 -14.63 11.76
N ILE A 20 -7.39 -14.23 11.78
CA ILE A 20 -6.33 -14.95 11.07
C ILE A 20 -6.11 -16.35 11.67
N CYS A 21 -6.17 -16.47 12.99
CA CYS A 21 -6.00 -17.74 13.70
C CYS A 21 -7.15 -18.74 13.46
N GLU A 22 -8.36 -18.26 13.15
CA GLU A 22 -9.50 -19.11 12.79
C GLU A 22 -9.32 -19.82 11.44
N HIS A 23 -8.40 -19.36 10.60
CA HIS A 23 -8.21 -19.85 9.23
C HIS A 23 -6.87 -20.57 9.02
N ASP A 24 -6.79 -21.82 9.48
CA ASP A 24 -5.60 -22.70 9.37
C ASP A 24 -4.97 -22.75 7.96
N ASN A 25 -5.81 -22.79 6.92
CA ASN A 25 -5.32 -22.86 5.54
C ASN A 25 -4.52 -21.62 5.14
N LEU A 26 -4.93 -20.44 5.62
CA LEU A 26 -4.21 -19.18 5.38
C LEU A 26 -2.92 -19.15 6.18
N LEU A 27 -2.95 -19.59 7.45
CA LEU A 27 -1.76 -19.65 8.30
C LEU A 27 -0.65 -20.52 7.72
N ARG A 28 -1.00 -21.64 7.06
CA ARG A 28 -0.03 -22.59 6.51
C ARG A 28 0.59 -22.15 5.18
N HIS A 29 -0.18 -21.44 4.35
CA HIS A 29 0.21 -21.22 2.94
C HIS A 29 0.44 -19.75 2.59
N SER A 30 -0.02 -18.81 3.42
CA SER A 30 0.06 -17.38 3.14
C SER A 30 1.22 -16.70 3.89
N HIS A 31 1.70 -15.59 3.32
CA HIS A 31 2.62 -14.67 3.97
C HIS A 31 1.91 -13.33 4.14
N PHE A 32 1.74 -12.88 5.39
CA PHE A 32 1.10 -11.61 5.69
C PHE A 32 2.15 -10.49 5.76
N VAL A 33 2.01 -9.48 4.90
CA VAL A 33 2.90 -8.32 4.88
C VAL A 33 2.11 -7.07 5.26
N PHE A 34 2.53 -6.41 6.33
CA PHE A 34 1.89 -5.22 6.87
C PHE A 34 2.71 -3.97 6.50
N ILE A 35 2.10 -3.08 5.70
CA ILE A 35 2.71 -1.85 5.21
C ILE A 35 2.05 -0.66 5.92
N PRO A 36 2.82 0.21 6.60
CA PRO A 36 2.27 1.31 7.39
C PRO A 36 1.69 2.42 6.52
N GLY A 37 0.46 2.82 6.80
CA GLY A 37 -0.21 3.98 6.24
C GLY A 37 0.14 5.31 6.91
N PRO A 38 -0.45 6.42 6.43
CA PRO A 38 -0.21 7.75 7.00
C PRO A 38 -0.83 7.96 8.39
N ASN A 39 -1.83 7.15 8.75
CA ASN A 39 -2.55 7.23 10.01
C ASN A 39 -2.09 6.21 11.06
N ASP A 40 -1.08 5.39 10.73
CA ASP A 40 -0.57 4.36 11.65
C ASP A 40 0.35 4.94 12.73
N PRO A 41 0.41 4.30 13.91
CA PRO A 41 1.28 4.74 14.99
C PRO A 41 2.76 4.62 14.63
N GLY A 42 3.56 5.56 15.12
CA GLY A 42 5.01 5.60 14.88
C GLY A 42 5.43 6.33 13.60
N GLY A 43 4.48 6.77 12.77
CA GLY A 43 4.75 7.59 11.58
C GLY A 43 4.67 9.09 11.87
N SER A 44 5.75 9.83 11.63
CA SER A 44 5.78 11.31 11.68
C SER A 44 5.18 11.97 10.42
N GLY A 45 4.47 11.20 9.60
CA GLY A 45 4.07 11.60 8.25
C GLY A 45 5.23 11.63 7.24
N ILE A 46 6.47 11.43 7.67
CA ILE A 46 7.69 11.48 6.84
C ILE A 46 7.89 10.16 6.09
N LEU A 47 8.30 10.25 4.83
CA LEU A 47 8.71 9.13 3.97
C LEU A 47 10.24 9.01 3.89
N PRO A 48 10.77 7.78 3.72
CA PRO A 48 10.11 6.50 3.92
C PRO A 48 9.68 6.29 5.38
N ARG A 49 8.52 5.67 5.60
CA ARG A 49 8.02 5.34 6.94
C ARG A 49 8.66 4.06 7.44
N ALA A 50 9.06 4.07 8.70
CA ALA A 50 9.47 2.87 9.43
C ALA A 50 8.28 1.91 9.61
N PRO A 51 8.53 0.60 9.83
CA PRO A 51 7.48 -0.35 10.15
C PRO A 51 6.72 0.02 11.42
N ILE A 52 5.51 -0.52 11.55
CA ILE A 52 4.69 -0.37 12.77
C ILE A 52 5.51 -0.85 13.98
N PRO A 53 5.71 -0.01 15.02
CA PRO A 53 6.56 -0.35 16.14
C PRO A 53 6.15 -1.65 16.83
N SER A 54 7.13 -2.40 17.33
CA SER A 54 6.92 -3.70 17.98
C SER A 54 5.99 -3.65 19.18
N CYS A 55 5.86 -2.50 19.85
CA CYS A 55 4.91 -2.33 20.96
C CYS A 55 3.43 -2.42 20.53
N PHE A 56 3.13 -2.36 19.23
CA PHE A 56 1.81 -2.60 18.66
C PHE A 56 1.75 -3.94 17.90
N SER A 57 2.75 -4.22 17.08
CA SER A 57 2.75 -5.40 16.21
C SER A 57 3.10 -6.72 16.90
N LYS A 58 3.80 -6.67 18.05
CA LYS A 58 4.26 -7.89 18.74
C LYS A 58 3.11 -8.76 19.23
N HIS A 59 2.03 -8.17 19.74
CA HIS A 59 0.91 -8.95 20.26
C HIS A 59 0.28 -9.83 19.18
N LEU A 60 0.03 -9.26 17.99
CA LEU A 60 -0.48 -9.97 16.82
C LEU A 60 0.50 -11.07 16.37
N SER A 61 1.79 -10.75 16.25
CA SER A 61 2.81 -11.72 15.85
C SER A 61 2.92 -12.90 16.83
N ASP A 62 3.03 -12.62 18.13
CA ASP A 62 3.17 -13.65 19.16
C ASP A 62 1.93 -14.56 19.20
N LYS A 63 0.73 -13.99 19.01
CA LYS A 63 -0.54 -14.72 18.97
C LYS A 63 -0.60 -15.68 17.78
N ILE A 64 -0.27 -15.23 16.58
CA ILE A 64 -0.28 -16.08 15.38
C ILE A 64 0.81 -17.16 15.47
N LEU A 65 2.01 -16.81 15.96
CA LEU A 65 3.10 -17.76 16.14
C LEU A 65 2.81 -18.81 17.23
N ALA A 66 1.98 -18.48 18.22
CA ALA A 66 1.53 -19.46 19.22
C ALA A 66 0.60 -20.53 18.60
N VAL A 67 -0.18 -20.18 17.58
CA VAL A 67 -1.05 -21.12 16.86
C VAL A 67 -0.27 -21.90 15.81
N ASN A 68 0.59 -21.22 15.05
CA ASN A 68 1.44 -21.84 14.04
C ASN A 68 2.84 -21.21 14.04
N ALA A 69 3.82 -21.95 14.53
CA ALA A 69 5.21 -21.51 14.61
C ALA A 69 5.85 -21.23 13.23
N ASP A 70 5.32 -21.83 12.16
CA ASP A 70 5.82 -21.66 10.79
C ASP A 70 5.09 -20.53 10.03
N ALA A 71 4.16 -19.82 10.68
CA ALA A 71 3.42 -18.72 10.07
C ALA A 71 4.37 -17.58 9.66
N ARG A 72 4.12 -17.01 8.47
CA ARG A 72 4.98 -15.97 7.89
C ARG A 72 4.32 -14.61 7.99
N ILE A 73 4.89 -13.73 8.82
CA ILE A 73 4.39 -12.38 9.05
C ILE A 73 5.55 -11.39 8.96
N THR A 74 5.35 -10.27 8.29
CA THR A 74 6.37 -9.23 8.16
C THR A 74 5.75 -7.84 8.23
N PHE A 75 6.21 -7.03 9.18
CA PHE A 75 5.93 -5.60 9.23
C PHE A 75 7.06 -4.87 8.50
N THR A 76 6.73 -4.15 7.43
CA THR A 76 7.72 -3.53 6.52
C THR A 76 7.60 -2.00 6.53
N THR A 77 8.51 -1.32 5.83
CA THR A 77 8.45 0.13 5.58
C THR A 77 7.38 0.50 4.56
N ASN A 78 7.12 1.80 4.40
CA ASN A 78 6.35 2.36 3.30
C ASN A 78 7.12 3.50 2.61
N PRO A 79 7.47 3.41 1.31
CA PRO A 79 7.17 2.30 0.40
C PRO A 79 7.91 1.00 0.78
N THR A 80 7.49 -0.10 0.16
CA THR A 80 8.22 -1.37 0.18
C THR A 80 8.32 -1.96 -1.22
N ARG A 81 9.32 -2.82 -1.44
CA ARG A 81 9.50 -3.55 -2.69
C ARG A 81 9.53 -5.04 -2.39
N ILE A 82 8.70 -5.79 -3.10
CA ILE A 82 8.66 -7.24 -3.03
C ILE A 82 9.13 -7.77 -4.37
N MET A 83 10.19 -8.58 -4.34
CA MET A 83 10.67 -9.29 -5.52
C MET A 83 10.09 -10.69 -5.50
N PHE A 84 9.32 -11.04 -6.53
CA PHE A 84 8.76 -12.37 -6.73
C PHE A 84 9.33 -12.96 -8.01
N TYR A 85 10.30 -13.88 -7.86
CA TYR A 85 11.14 -14.36 -8.95
C TYR A 85 11.77 -13.21 -9.75
N SER A 86 11.44 -13.07 -11.03
CA SER A 86 11.96 -12.01 -11.92
C SER A 86 11.17 -10.70 -11.80
N GLN A 87 10.06 -10.68 -11.08
CA GLN A 87 9.15 -9.53 -11.03
C GLN A 87 9.41 -8.67 -9.80
N THR A 88 9.42 -7.35 -10.00
CA THR A 88 9.54 -6.37 -8.93
C THR A 88 8.20 -5.68 -8.73
N LEU A 89 7.63 -5.82 -7.54
CA LEU A 89 6.37 -5.20 -7.12
C LEU A 89 6.69 -4.09 -6.11
N VAL A 90 6.24 -2.87 -6.37
CA VAL A 90 6.41 -1.74 -5.45
C VAL A 90 5.08 -1.41 -4.81
N PHE A 91 5.02 -1.38 -3.49
CA PHE A 91 3.82 -1.01 -2.75
C PHE A 91 4.05 0.33 -2.07
N PHE A 92 3.09 1.24 -2.24
CA PHE A 92 3.14 2.57 -1.67
C PHE A 92 1.77 2.99 -1.16
N ARG A 93 1.65 3.20 0.16
CA ARG A 93 0.40 3.62 0.82
C ARG A 93 0.45 5.12 1.11
N GLU A 94 -0.20 5.91 0.28
CA GLU A 94 -0.28 7.37 0.43
C GLU A 94 -1.50 7.92 -0.29
N ASN A 95 -2.02 9.08 0.15
CA ASN A 95 -3.04 9.80 -0.59
C ASN A 95 -2.39 10.65 -1.71
N LEU A 96 -1.77 9.97 -2.67
CA LEU A 96 -0.89 10.56 -3.66
C LEU A 96 -1.63 11.44 -4.66
N LEU A 97 -2.80 11.01 -5.14
CA LEU A 97 -3.60 11.78 -6.09
C LEU A 97 -3.96 13.16 -5.49
N GLN A 98 -4.48 13.17 -4.26
CA GLN A 98 -4.85 14.40 -3.57
C GLN A 98 -3.63 15.32 -3.37
N LYS A 99 -2.48 14.77 -2.98
CA LYS A 99 -1.24 15.56 -2.82
C LYS A 99 -0.75 16.14 -4.14
N MET A 100 -0.78 15.36 -5.22
CA MET A 100 -0.40 15.82 -6.55
C MET A 100 -1.30 16.97 -7.03
N LEU A 101 -2.61 16.84 -6.85
CA LEU A 101 -3.59 17.89 -7.19
C LEU A 101 -3.39 19.16 -6.35
N GLN A 102 -3.01 19.05 -5.08
CA GLN A 102 -2.70 20.23 -4.25
C GLN A 102 -1.44 20.99 -4.72
N HIS A 103 -0.55 20.30 -5.43
CA HIS A 103 0.72 20.84 -5.92
C HIS A 103 0.73 21.04 -7.45
N SER A 104 -0.39 20.85 -8.14
CA SER A 104 -0.48 21.04 -9.58
C SER A 104 -0.39 22.53 -9.92
N VAL A 105 0.48 22.90 -10.87
CA VAL A 105 0.60 24.27 -11.35
C VAL A 105 -0.63 24.69 -12.16
N ILE A 106 -1.13 23.76 -12.97
CA ILE A 106 -2.34 23.92 -13.77
C ILE A 106 -3.32 22.89 -13.21
N SER A 107 -4.47 23.38 -12.74
CA SER A 107 -5.57 22.47 -12.37
C SER A 107 -5.96 21.68 -13.61
N PRO A 108 -6.11 20.35 -13.51
CA PRO A 108 -6.55 19.56 -14.65
C PRO A 108 -7.94 20.04 -15.07
N ASP A 109 -8.14 20.18 -16.38
CA ASP A 109 -9.42 20.63 -16.94
C ASP A 109 -10.50 19.61 -16.62
N GLU A 110 -11.54 20.01 -15.88
CA GLU A 110 -12.69 19.15 -15.57
C GLU A 110 -13.42 18.69 -16.85
N ASP A 111 -13.28 19.44 -17.94
CA ASP A 111 -13.85 19.17 -19.26
C ASP A 111 -12.95 18.28 -20.14
N SER A 112 -11.73 17.95 -19.71
CA SER A 112 -10.83 17.08 -20.48
C SER A 112 -11.24 15.61 -20.34
N GLU A 113 -11.32 14.89 -21.46
CA GLU A 113 -11.64 13.46 -21.48
C GLU A 113 -10.57 12.58 -20.82
N THR A 114 -9.41 13.14 -20.45
CA THR A 114 -8.33 12.40 -19.79
C THR A 114 -8.62 12.14 -18.32
N ASP A 115 -8.60 10.87 -17.94
CA ASP A 115 -8.72 10.44 -16.56
C ASP A 115 -7.55 10.98 -15.71
N LEU A 116 -7.86 11.70 -14.63
CA LEU A 116 -6.87 12.20 -13.65
C LEU A 116 -5.92 11.09 -13.17
N THR A 117 -6.42 9.86 -13.07
CA THR A 117 -5.63 8.70 -12.64
C THR A 117 -4.63 8.26 -13.71
N GLU A 118 -4.94 8.42 -15.00
CA GLU A 118 -4.00 8.16 -16.10
C GLU A 118 -2.88 9.20 -16.11
N GLN A 119 -3.23 10.48 -15.92
CA GLN A 119 -2.24 11.56 -15.81
C GLN A 119 -1.31 11.37 -14.60
N LEU A 120 -1.87 10.92 -13.46
CA LEU A 120 -1.10 10.57 -12.28
C LEU A 120 -0.08 9.46 -12.58
N VAL A 121 -0.54 8.37 -13.20
CA VAL A 121 0.31 7.21 -13.55
C VAL A 121 1.43 7.64 -14.48
N ARG A 122 1.09 8.36 -15.55
CA ARG A 122 2.06 8.90 -16.49
C ARG A 122 3.12 9.75 -15.79
N THR A 123 2.70 10.67 -14.92
CA THR A 123 3.61 11.55 -14.18
C THR A 123 4.58 10.78 -13.29
N ILE A 124 4.09 9.79 -12.53
CA ILE A 124 4.91 8.99 -11.61
C ILE A 124 5.96 8.17 -12.38
N ILE A 125 5.55 7.56 -13.50
CA ILE A 125 6.43 6.71 -14.31
C ILE A 125 7.46 7.56 -15.07
N GLU A 126 7.03 8.63 -15.76
CA GLU A 126 7.92 9.53 -16.48
C GLU A 126 8.94 10.22 -15.55
N GLN A 127 8.51 10.61 -14.33
CA GLN A 127 9.43 11.17 -13.33
C GLN A 127 10.25 10.11 -12.59
N SER A 128 9.91 8.82 -12.78
CA SER A 128 10.57 7.69 -12.10
C SER A 128 10.69 7.86 -10.58
N HIS A 129 9.68 8.47 -9.96
CA HIS A 129 9.67 8.79 -8.53
C HIS A 129 8.25 8.72 -7.96
N LEU A 130 8.07 8.08 -6.80
CA LEU A 130 6.75 7.94 -6.14
C LEU A 130 6.18 9.27 -5.62
N CYS A 131 7.03 10.28 -5.41
CA CYS A 131 6.61 11.62 -4.95
C CYS A 131 7.22 12.71 -5.83
N PRO A 132 6.72 12.94 -7.05
CA PRO A 132 7.22 13.96 -7.97
C PRO A 132 6.62 15.34 -7.67
N TYR A 133 6.57 15.71 -6.38
CA TYR A 133 6.04 16.99 -5.91
C TYR A 133 6.89 17.48 -4.73
N PRO A 134 6.97 18.80 -4.48
CA PRO A 134 7.80 19.36 -3.42
C PRO A 134 7.20 19.07 -2.04
N THR A 135 7.52 17.91 -1.47
CA THR A 135 7.09 17.51 -0.13
C THR A 135 8.16 17.81 0.92
N ARG A 136 7.75 18.40 2.04
CA ARG A 136 8.60 18.54 3.24
C ARG A 136 8.64 17.26 4.08
N ASN A 137 7.74 16.32 3.77
CA ASN A 137 7.59 15.05 4.48
C ASN A 137 8.42 13.94 3.82
N LEU A 138 9.60 14.27 3.32
CA LEU A 138 10.56 13.33 2.74
C LEU A 138 11.90 13.52 3.45
N PHE A 139 12.45 12.42 3.94
CA PHE A 139 13.81 12.41 4.47
C PHE A 139 14.80 12.35 3.31
N SER A 140 15.44 13.48 3.00
CA SER A 140 16.29 13.62 1.80
C SER A 140 17.37 12.55 1.68
N THR A 141 17.93 12.08 2.80
CA THR A 141 18.96 11.00 2.79
C THR A 141 18.41 9.67 2.25
N TYR A 142 17.10 9.44 2.35
CA TYR A 142 16.42 8.23 1.90
C TYR A 142 15.56 8.45 0.65
N ASP A 143 15.79 9.54 -0.10
CA ASP A 143 15.13 9.81 -1.39
C ASP A 143 15.21 8.63 -2.36
N SER A 144 16.36 7.95 -2.39
CA SER A 144 16.57 6.79 -3.26
C SER A 144 15.58 5.66 -3.06
N ALA A 145 14.96 5.54 -1.88
CA ALA A 145 13.96 4.53 -1.59
C ALA A 145 12.63 4.76 -2.32
N LEU A 146 12.34 5.99 -2.73
CA LEU A 146 11.10 6.36 -3.44
C LEU A 146 11.26 6.35 -4.97
N ARG A 147 12.47 6.12 -5.48
CA ARG A 147 12.72 6.02 -6.92
C ARG A 147 12.04 4.80 -7.52
N LEU A 148 11.61 4.91 -8.76
CA LEU A 148 11.07 3.82 -9.57
C LEU A 148 12.03 3.40 -10.68
N TYR A 149 13.30 3.81 -10.60
CA TYR A 149 14.34 3.38 -11.53
C TYR A 149 15.21 2.28 -10.92
N PRO A 150 15.44 1.13 -11.60
CA PRO A 150 14.83 0.73 -12.86
C PRO A 150 13.32 0.45 -12.72
N LEU A 151 12.59 0.57 -13.83
CA LEU A 151 11.13 0.48 -13.83
C LEU A 151 10.66 -0.87 -13.28
N PRO A 152 9.77 -0.88 -12.27
CA PRO A 152 9.22 -2.11 -11.72
C PRO A 152 8.19 -2.72 -12.69
N HIS A 153 7.79 -3.97 -12.41
CA HIS A 153 6.77 -4.63 -13.23
C HIS A 153 5.37 -4.16 -12.85
N LYS A 154 5.14 -3.98 -11.54
CA LYS A 154 3.89 -3.43 -10.99
C LYS A 154 4.17 -2.42 -9.88
N VAL A 155 3.39 -1.35 -9.86
CA VAL A 155 3.30 -0.39 -8.75
C VAL A 155 1.88 -0.44 -8.19
N ILE A 156 1.77 -0.75 -6.90
CA ILE A 156 0.53 -0.76 -6.16
C ILE A 156 0.47 0.54 -5.36
N LEU A 157 -0.30 1.50 -5.89
CA LEU A 157 -0.59 2.77 -5.23
C LEU A 157 -1.82 2.56 -4.35
N ALA A 158 -1.63 2.24 -3.07
CA ALA A 158 -2.74 2.14 -2.13
C ALA A 158 -3.17 3.56 -1.71
N ASP A 159 -4.07 4.15 -2.47
CA ASP A 159 -4.66 5.46 -2.24
C ASP A 159 -6.14 5.29 -1.82
N LYS A 160 -6.72 6.30 -1.17
CA LYS A 160 -8.14 6.38 -0.87
C LYS A 160 -9.00 6.73 -2.09
N CYS A 161 -8.39 7.07 -3.23
CA CYS A 161 -9.14 7.34 -4.46
C CYS A 161 -9.77 6.06 -5.04
N ARG A 162 -10.61 6.23 -6.07
CA ARG A 162 -11.30 5.11 -6.74
C ARG A 162 -10.32 4.04 -7.23
N GLU A 163 -10.80 2.80 -7.28
CA GLU A 163 -10.04 1.71 -7.89
C GLU A 163 -9.72 2.02 -9.36
N PHE A 164 -8.49 1.74 -9.78
CA PHE A 164 -8.06 1.89 -11.16
C PHE A 164 -6.89 0.97 -11.49
N LEU A 165 -6.77 0.63 -12.77
CA LEU A 165 -5.65 -0.11 -13.34
C LEU A 165 -5.26 0.56 -14.66
N HIS A 166 -4.02 1.03 -14.73
CA HIS A 166 -3.45 1.60 -15.93
C HIS A 166 -2.09 0.98 -16.19
N ASP A 167 -1.83 0.57 -17.43
CA ASP A 167 -0.53 0.07 -17.86
C ASP A 167 0.16 1.15 -18.70
N TYR A 168 1.38 1.52 -18.30
CA TYR A 168 2.18 2.53 -19.00
C TYR A 168 3.66 2.14 -19.02
N ALA A 169 4.28 2.21 -20.20
CA ALA A 169 5.68 1.85 -20.43
C ALA A 169 6.08 0.46 -19.86
N ASP A 170 5.23 -0.56 -20.08
CA ASP A 170 5.40 -1.93 -19.57
C ASP A 170 5.42 -2.06 -18.04
N CYS A 171 4.94 -1.03 -17.32
CA CYS A 171 4.71 -1.06 -15.89
C CYS A 171 3.22 -0.90 -15.60
N GLY A 172 2.63 -1.88 -14.94
CA GLY A 172 1.25 -1.79 -14.49
C GLY A 172 1.13 -1.02 -13.19
N VAL A 173 0.29 0.01 -13.15
CA VAL A 173 -0.01 0.76 -11.94
C VAL A 173 -1.45 0.49 -11.53
N VAL A 174 -1.63 0.03 -10.30
CA VAL A 174 -2.93 -0.35 -9.76
C VAL A 174 -3.19 0.35 -8.43
N ASN A 175 -4.42 0.81 -8.25
CA ASN A 175 -4.94 1.20 -6.95
C ASN A 175 -6.12 0.30 -6.57
N PRO A 176 -6.06 -0.40 -5.42
CA PRO A 176 -7.18 -1.19 -4.92
C PRO A 176 -8.34 -0.34 -4.39
N GLY A 177 -8.11 0.94 -4.06
CA GLY A 177 -9.10 1.78 -3.39
C GLY A 177 -9.19 1.54 -1.88
N SER A 178 -10.21 2.13 -1.25
CA SER A 178 -10.44 2.02 0.19
C SER A 178 -11.26 0.76 0.51
N PHE A 179 -10.64 -0.20 1.20
CA PHE A 179 -11.33 -1.42 1.63
C PHE A 179 -12.50 -1.13 2.60
N GLU A 180 -12.41 -0.07 3.40
CA GLU A 180 -13.45 0.35 4.35
C GLU A 180 -14.76 0.78 3.65
N GLU A 181 -14.67 1.30 2.42
CA GLU A 181 -15.82 1.87 1.71
C GLU A 181 -16.55 0.81 0.88
N ASP A 182 -15.79 0.07 0.06
CA ASP A 182 -16.37 -0.82 -0.96
C ASP A 182 -16.07 -2.32 -0.74
N PHE A 183 -15.33 -2.67 0.32
CA PHE A 183 -14.78 -4.02 0.53
C PHE A 183 -14.05 -4.58 -0.71
N GLY A 184 -13.51 -3.68 -1.52
CA GLY A 184 -12.76 -3.97 -2.74
C GLY A 184 -11.31 -4.29 -2.45
N PHE A 185 -10.80 -5.33 -3.11
CA PHE A 185 -9.40 -5.73 -3.06
C PHE A 185 -8.93 -6.22 -4.42
N ILE A 186 -7.62 -6.28 -4.61
CA ILE A 186 -7.01 -6.73 -5.86
C ILE A 186 -6.32 -8.07 -5.67
N VAL A 187 -6.40 -8.90 -6.71
CA VAL A 187 -5.65 -10.15 -6.81
C VAL A 187 -4.69 -10.02 -7.98
N TYR A 188 -3.39 -10.08 -7.68
CA TYR A 188 -2.35 -10.11 -8.71
C TYR A 188 -1.86 -11.53 -8.90
N ARG A 189 -1.93 -12.04 -10.14
CA ARG A 189 -1.43 -13.37 -10.51
C ARG A 189 -0.05 -13.22 -11.16
N PRO A 190 1.06 -13.49 -10.44
CA PRO A 190 2.39 -13.27 -10.99
C PRO A 190 2.69 -14.16 -12.21
N ALA A 191 2.06 -15.32 -12.35
CA ALA A 191 2.29 -16.20 -13.49
C ALA A 191 1.81 -15.61 -14.83
N THR A 192 0.65 -14.93 -14.83
CA THR A 192 0.05 -14.31 -16.03
C THR A 192 0.25 -12.80 -16.07
N GLN A 193 0.72 -12.20 -14.97
CA GLN A 193 0.81 -10.75 -14.75
C GLN A 193 -0.55 -10.03 -14.79
N GLU A 194 -1.64 -10.79 -14.68
CA GLU A 194 -2.99 -10.26 -14.67
C GLU A 194 -3.37 -9.74 -13.27
N THR A 195 -4.17 -8.68 -13.26
CA THR A 195 -4.69 -8.06 -12.05
C THR A 195 -6.22 -8.10 -12.11
N GLU A 196 -6.84 -8.73 -11.12
CA GLU A 196 -8.28 -8.89 -11.00
C GLU A 196 -8.80 -8.05 -9.83
N PHE A 197 -9.88 -7.29 -10.04
CA PHE A 197 -10.61 -6.61 -8.96
C PHE A 197 -11.65 -7.57 -8.38
N SER A 198 -11.65 -7.71 -7.06
CA SER A 198 -12.58 -8.52 -6.30
C SER A 198 -13.28 -7.66 -5.26
N LYS A 199 -14.57 -7.93 -5.00
CA LYS A 199 -15.34 -7.27 -3.95
C LYS A 199 -16.00 -8.33 -3.08
N VAL A 200 -15.99 -8.12 -1.77
CA VAL A 200 -16.74 -8.95 -0.83
C VAL A 200 -18.14 -8.37 -0.70
N TYR A 201 -19.16 -9.10 -1.15
CA TYR A 201 -20.55 -8.74 -0.92
C TYR A 201 -20.97 -9.32 0.44
N ASN A 202 -21.46 -8.47 1.34
CA ASN A 202 -22.16 -8.95 2.53
C ASN A 202 -23.54 -9.43 2.07
N GLU A 203 -23.80 -10.73 2.15
CA GLU A 203 -25.17 -11.29 2.11
C GLU A 203 -25.91 -10.99 3.41
#